data_AF-A0A9E1ZFN4-F1
#
_entry.id   AF-A0A9E1ZFN4-F1
#
_cell.length_a   1.000
_cell.length_b   1.000
_cell.length_c   1.000
_cell.angle_alpha   90.00
_cell.angle_beta   90.00
_cell.angle_gamma   90.00
#
_symmetry.space_group_name_H-M   'P 1'
#
loop_
_entity.id
_entity.type
_entity.pdbx_description
1 polymer ?
#
loop_
_entity_poly.entity_id
_entity_poly.type
_entity_poly.pdbx_seq_one_letter_code
_entity_poly.pdbx_strand_id
1 'polypeptide(L)'
;NKAKMVYNHIGRAYGILANSHSISSKETMNLLSLFRLGIDLSLFPGTKPALIEELFIITQPAHLQKTRASKLSAEKRDILRANLLRDRLRKVDRPDTPAAGKTEENGE
;
A
#
# COMPACT_ATOMS: atom_id res chain seq x y z
N ASN A 1 12.13 19.77 6.88
CA ASN A 1 12.87 18.50 6.66
C ASN A 1 12.11 17.67 5.60
N LYS A 2 12.60 17.59 4.36
CA LYS A 2 11.89 16.99 3.22
C LYS A 2 11.79 15.45 3.30
N ALA A 3 12.80 14.77 3.83
CA ALA A 3 12.81 13.31 3.96
C ALA A 3 11.69 12.80 4.89
N LYS A 4 11.49 13.46 6.03
CA LYS A 4 10.38 13.16 6.96
C LYS A 4 9.01 13.24 6.29
N MET A 5 8.82 14.15 5.33
CA MET A 5 7.56 14.24 4.58
C MET A 5 7.34 13.04 3.68
N VAL A 6 8.39 12.54 3.01
CA VAL A 6 8.29 11.33 2.18
C VAL A 6 7.88 10.13 3.03
N TYR A 7 8.55 9.91 4.17
CA TYR A 7 8.21 8.81 5.09
C TYR A 7 6.78 8.95 5.65
N ASN A 8 6.34 10.16 5.98
CA ASN A 8 4.97 10.41 6.38
C ASN A 8 3.95 10.03 5.29
N HIS A 9 4.19 10.39 4.03
CA HIS A 9 3.28 10.01 2.94
C HIS A 9 3.24 8.50 2.71
N ILE A 10 4.39 7.82 2.76
CA ILE A 10 4.48 6.36 2.61
C ILE A 10 3.75 5.65 3.76
N GLY A 11 4.00 6.07 5.01
CA GLY A 11 3.34 5.51 6.19
C GLY A 11 1.82 5.69 6.16
N ARG A 12 1.35 6.88 5.75
CA ARG A 12 -0.09 7.14 5.58
C ARG A 12 -0.70 6.29 4.47
N ALA A 13 0.01 6.13 3.34
CA ALA A 13 -0.47 5.31 2.24
C ALA A 13 -0.63 3.85 2.66
N TYR A 14 0.37 3.28 3.33
CA TYR A 14 0.27 1.94 3.91
C TYR A 14 -0.89 1.84 4.90
N GLY A 15 -1.00 2.79 5.83
CA GLY A 15 -2.07 2.79 6.83
C GLY A 15 -3.47 2.78 6.23
N ILE A 16 -3.71 3.61 5.20
CA ILE A 16 -5.01 3.67 4.51
C ILE A 16 -5.26 2.37 3.73
N LEU A 17 -4.29 1.88 2.95
CA LEU A 17 -4.44 0.65 2.17
C LEU A 17 -4.70 -0.57 3.07
N ALA A 18 -4.02 -0.66 4.21
CA ALA A 18 -4.11 -1.81 5.12
C ALA A 18 -5.34 -1.77 6.05
N ASN A 19 -6.06 -0.64 6.18
CA ASN A 19 -7.13 -0.50 7.17
C ASN A 19 -8.45 0.10 6.63
N SER A 20 -8.48 0.68 5.42
CA SER A 20 -9.71 1.25 4.87
C SER A 20 -10.81 0.20 4.64
N HIS A 21 -12.07 0.62 4.78
CA HIS A 21 -13.25 -0.21 4.51
C HIS A 21 -14.00 0.16 3.22
N SER A 22 -13.61 1.27 2.61
CA SER A 22 -14.04 1.70 1.28
C SER A 22 -12.93 2.55 0.70
N ILE A 23 -12.55 2.29 -0.55
CA ILE A 23 -11.49 3.05 -1.23
C ILE A 23 -11.73 3.09 -2.74
N SER A 24 -11.70 4.31 -3.28
CA SER A 24 -11.91 4.52 -4.71
C SER A 24 -10.75 3.96 -5.55
N SER A 25 -11.01 3.71 -6.83
CA SER A 25 -9.95 3.27 -7.76
C SER A 25 -8.82 4.31 -7.86
N LYS A 26 -9.17 5.59 -7.97
CA LYS A 26 -8.19 6.68 -8.11
C LYS A 26 -7.30 6.80 -6.88
N GLU A 27 -7.92 6.77 -5.69
CA GLU A 27 -7.19 6.82 -4.43
C GLU A 27 -6.27 5.61 -4.28
N THR A 28 -6.77 4.40 -4.59
CA THR A 28 -5.95 3.18 -4.55
C THR A 28 -4.71 3.30 -5.42
N MET A 29 -4.84 3.78 -6.66
CA MET A 29 -3.69 3.95 -7.56
C MET A 29 -2.65 4.92 -6.98
N ASN A 30 -3.10 6.04 -6.43
CA ASN A 30 -2.20 7.03 -5.83
C ASN A 30 -1.44 6.45 -4.62
N LEU A 31 -2.14 5.73 -3.75
CA LEU A 31 -1.54 5.15 -2.55
C LEU A 31 -0.63 3.96 -2.87
N LEU A 32 -0.99 3.12 -3.84
CA LEU A 32 -0.13 2.03 -4.30
C LEU A 32 1.17 2.56 -4.92
N SER A 33 1.14 3.70 -5.60
CA SER A 33 2.37 4.35 -6.10
C SER A 33 3.30 4.79 -4.96
N LEU A 34 2.75 5.36 -3.87
CA LEU A 34 3.53 5.69 -2.68
C LEU A 34 4.05 4.44 -1.97
N PHE A 35 3.24 3.38 -1.91
CA PHE A 35 3.68 2.12 -1.35
C PHE A 35 4.83 1.50 -2.17
N ARG A 36 4.76 1.58 -3.51
CA ARG A 36 5.84 1.14 -4.40
C ARG A 36 7.12 1.89 -4.14
N LEU A 37 7.05 3.22 -4.04
CA LEU A 37 8.20 4.03 -3.66
C LEU A 37 8.80 3.58 -2.33
N GLY A 38 7.98 3.22 -1.35
CA GLY A 38 8.45 2.67 -0.08
C GLY A 38 9.21 1.34 -0.23
N ILE A 39 8.76 0.44 -1.11
CA ILE A 39 9.50 -0.78 -1.44
C ILE A 39 10.83 -0.45 -2.12
N ASP A 40 10.82 0.44 -3.10
CA ASP A 40 12.03 0.84 -3.84
C ASP A 40 13.07 1.50 -2.90
N LEU A 41 12.59 2.18 -1.84
CA LEU A 41 13.42 2.74 -0.76
C LEU A 41 13.77 1.74 0.36
N SER A 42 13.46 0.44 0.18
CA SER A 42 13.73 -0.63 1.15
C SER A 42 13.08 -0.42 2.53
N LEU A 43 11.94 0.26 2.60
CA LEU A 43 11.21 0.49 3.86
C LEU A 43 10.32 -0.68 4.29
N PHE A 44 10.13 -1.67 3.42
CA PHE A 44 9.28 -2.84 3.69
C PHE A 44 10.11 -4.13 3.53
N PRO A 45 11.03 -4.41 4.46
CA PRO A 45 11.85 -5.60 4.38
C PRO A 45 10.97 -6.86 4.30
N GLY A 46 11.34 -7.80 3.45
CA GLY A 46 10.57 -9.04 3.24
C GLY A 46 9.35 -8.92 2.32
N THR A 47 8.93 -7.71 1.92
CA THR A 47 7.85 -7.53 0.95
C THR A 47 8.38 -7.67 -0.47
N LYS A 48 7.79 -8.58 -1.25
CA LYS A 48 8.18 -8.81 -2.65
C LYS A 48 7.58 -7.73 -3.56
N PRO A 49 8.34 -7.13 -4.50
CA PRO A 49 7.81 -6.17 -5.48
C PRO A 49 6.61 -6.69 -6.28
N ALA A 50 6.59 -7.99 -6.55
CA ALA A 50 5.49 -8.69 -7.23
C ALA A 50 4.12 -8.54 -6.53
N LEU A 51 4.09 -8.37 -5.20
CA LEU A 51 2.84 -8.11 -4.48
C LEU A 51 2.20 -6.80 -4.94
N ILE A 52 3.00 -5.74 -5.11
CA ILE A 52 2.48 -4.44 -5.55
C ILE A 52 2.00 -4.49 -6.99
N GLU A 53 2.75 -5.15 -7.88
CA GLU A 53 2.35 -5.35 -9.28
C GLU A 53 1.02 -6.10 -9.37
N GLU A 54 0.84 -7.14 -8.54
CA GLU A 54 -0.43 -7.85 -8.43
C GLU A 54 -1.54 -6.91 -7.94
N LEU A 55 -1.32 -6.16 -6.86
CA LEU A 55 -2.30 -5.24 -6.30
C LEU A 55 -2.77 -4.19 -7.32
N PHE A 56 -1.87 -3.66 -8.15
CA PHE A 56 -2.23 -2.73 -9.23
C PHE A 56 -3.20 -3.33 -10.26
N ILE A 57 -3.11 -4.64 -10.50
CA ILE A 57 -3.95 -5.36 -11.46
C ILE A 57 -5.30 -5.70 -10.82
N ILE A 58 -5.28 -6.39 -9.67
CA ILE A 58 -6.49 -7.00 -9.09
C ILE A 58 -7.43 -5.98 -8.45
N THR A 59 -6.95 -4.77 -8.14
CA THR A 59 -7.78 -3.67 -7.64
C THR A 59 -8.49 -2.88 -8.74
N GLN A 60 -8.19 -3.13 -10.02
CA GLN A 60 -8.85 -2.41 -11.12
C GLN A 60 -10.34 -2.73 -11.21
N PRO A 61 -11.18 -1.77 -11.65
CA PRO A 61 -12.63 -1.98 -11.75
C PRO A 61 -13.02 -3.21 -12.56
N ALA A 62 -12.33 -3.48 -13.67
CA ALA A 62 -12.60 -4.62 -14.53
C ALA A 62 -12.28 -5.97 -13.85
N HIS A 63 -11.19 -6.05 -13.10
CA HIS A 63 -10.83 -7.26 -12.34
C HIS A 63 -11.84 -7.51 -11.22
N LEU A 64 -12.18 -6.47 -10.45
CA LEU A 64 -13.19 -6.57 -9.39
C LEU A 64 -14.55 -6.99 -9.96
N GLN A 65 -14.95 -6.48 -11.13
CA GLN A 65 -16.18 -6.88 -11.79
C GLN A 65 -16.18 -8.36 -12.21
N LYS A 66 -15.06 -8.88 -12.70
CA LYS A 66 -14.94 -10.29 -13.13
C LYS A 66 -15.06 -11.29 -11.98
N THR A 67 -14.82 -10.87 -10.74
CA THR A 67 -14.98 -11.75 -9.57
C THR A 67 -16.44 -12.02 -9.17
N ARG A 68 -17.42 -11.38 -9.82
CA ARG A 68 -18.85 -11.51 -9.50
C ARG A 68 -19.69 -11.67 -10.76
N ALA A 69 -20.74 -12.49 -10.68
CA ALA A 69 -21.66 -12.74 -11.79
C ALA A 69 -22.53 -11.52 -12.18
N SER A 70 -22.77 -10.59 -11.25
CA SER A 70 -23.62 -9.41 -11.46
C SER A 70 -22.82 -8.11 -11.53
N LYS A 71 -23.30 -7.11 -12.29
CA LYS A 71 -22.71 -5.77 -12.35
C LYS A 71 -22.67 -5.13 -10.96
N LEU A 72 -21.49 -4.70 -10.53
CA LEU A 72 -21.28 -4.03 -9.24
C LEU A 72 -21.54 -2.53 -9.36
N SER A 73 -22.12 -1.92 -8.33
CA SER A 73 -22.13 -0.46 -8.17
C SER A 73 -20.71 0.06 -7.86
N ALA A 74 -20.48 1.36 -7.99
CA ALA A 74 -19.20 1.96 -7.64
C ALA A 74 -18.84 1.70 -6.16
N GLU A 75 -19.79 1.97 -5.27
CA GLU A 75 -19.64 1.73 -3.83
C GLU A 75 -19.31 0.27 -3.49
N LYS A 76 -20.02 -0.71 -4.09
CA LYS A 76 -19.71 -2.13 -3.87
C LYS A 76 -18.31 -2.50 -4.35
N ARG A 77 -17.84 -1.91 -5.47
CA ARG A 77 -16.45 -2.10 -5.93
C ARG A 77 -15.45 -1.50 -4.96
N ASP A 78 -15.74 -0.33 -4.40
CA ASP A 78 -14.85 0.35 -3.48
C ASP A 78 -14.70 -0.40 -2.15
N ILE A 79 -15.79 -0.98 -1.64
CA ILE A 79 -15.77 -1.89 -0.48
C ILE A 79 -15.00 -3.18 -0.80
N LEU A 80 -15.26 -3.81 -1.95
CA LEU A 80 -14.57 -5.03 -2.35
C LEU A 80 -13.06 -4.81 -2.52
N ARG A 81 -12.69 -3.68 -3.11
CA ARG A 81 -11.28 -3.26 -3.26
C ARG A 81 -10.60 -3.13 -1.91
N ALA A 82 -11.24 -2.43 -0.98
CA ALA A 82 -10.73 -2.24 0.36
C ALA A 82 -10.52 -3.59 1.07
N ASN A 83 -11.49 -4.51 1.01
CA ASN A 83 -11.37 -5.86 1.58
C ASN A 83 -10.18 -6.63 1.00
N LEU A 84 -10.06 -6.64 -0.33
CA LEU A 84 -8.95 -7.31 -1.01
C LEU A 84 -7.59 -6.74 -0.58
N LEU A 85 -7.48 -5.41 -0.49
CA LEU A 85 -6.25 -4.74 -0.06
C LEU A 85 -5.87 -5.16 1.36
N ARG A 86 -6.82 -5.11 2.30
CA ARG A 86 -6.60 -5.53 3.69
C ARG A 86 -6.15 -6.99 3.78
N ASP A 87 -6.81 -7.88 3.03
CA ASP A 87 -6.47 -9.30 3.03
C ASP A 87 -5.06 -9.57 2.50
N ARG A 88 -4.67 -8.90 1.40
CA ARG A 88 -3.34 -9.07 0.79
C ARG A 88 -2.22 -8.42 1.62
N LEU A 89 -2.51 -7.34 2.33
CA LEU A 89 -1.53 -6.62 3.16
C LEU A 89 -1.40 -7.18 4.58
N ARG A 90 -2.23 -8.16 4.99
CA ARG A 90 -2.20 -8.73 6.35
C ARG A 90 -0.84 -9.27 6.79
N LYS A 91 0.00 -9.73 5.85
CA LYS A 91 1.35 -10.26 6.12
C LYS A 91 2.47 -9.27 5.79
N VAL A 92 2.12 -8.03 5.47
CA VAL A 92 3.09 -6.96 5.18
C VAL A 92 3.31 -6.20 6.48
N ASP A 93 4.54 -6.25 6.97
CA ASP A 93 4.94 -5.46 8.13
C ASP A 93 4.85 -3.96 7.85
N ARG A 94 4.65 -3.17 8.91
CA ARG A 94 4.63 -1.70 8.82
C ARG A 94 5.96 -1.19 8.25
N PRO A 95 5.98 -0.05 7.53
CA PRO A 95 7.22 0.47 7.00
C PRO A 95 8.19 0.80 8.12
N ASP A 96 9.45 0.44 7.92
CA ASP A 96 10.53 0.88 8.76
C ASP A 96 10.58 2.41 8.74
N THR A 97 10.57 2.99 9.92
CA THR A 97 11.06 4.35 10.09
C THR A 97 12.58 4.25 10.06
N PRO A 98 13.27 4.84 9.07
CA PRO A 98 14.71 5.01 9.20
C PRO A 98 14.92 5.82 10.48
N ALA A 99 15.46 5.15 11.49
CA ALA A 99 15.70 5.76 12.79
C ALA A 99 16.44 7.07 12.54
N ALA A 100 16.00 8.12 13.24
CA ALA A 100 16.87 9.27 13.42
C ALA A 100 18.17 8.76 14.05
N GLY A 101 19.23 8.66 13.26
CA GLY A 101 20.54 8.17 13.70
C GLY A 101 20.62 6.64 13.82
N LYS A 102 21.12 5.98 12.77
CA LYS A 102 22.33 5.19 13.01
C LYS A 102 23.44 6.21 13.15
N THR A 103 23.62 6.76 14.36
CA THR A 103 24.89 7.35 14.73
C THR A 103 25.85 6.17 14.63
N GLU A 104 26.75 6.21 13.66
CA GLU A 104 27.94 5.39 13.73
C GLU A 104 28.74 5.85 14.95
N GLU A 105 28.39 5.33 16.13
CA GLU A 105 29.35 5.10 17.19
C GLU A 105 30.18 3.89 16.76
N ASN A 106 31.13 4.13 15.85
CA ASN A 106 32.41 3.44 15.88
C ASN A 106 33.37 4.56 16.30
N GLY A 107 33.71 4.69 17.58
CA GLY A 107 34.55 3.72 18.28
C GLY A 107 36.00 4.12 17.98
N GLU A 108 36.62 4.78 18.96
CA GLU A 108 38.01 5.26 18.97
C GLU A 108 39.04 4.23 18.47
#